data_AF-A0A8H7NXN9-F1
#
_entry.id   AF-A0A8H7NXN9-F1
#
_cell.length_a   1.000
_cell.length_b   1.000
_cell.length_c   1.000
_cell.angle_alpha   90.00
_cell.angle_beta   90.00
_cell.angle_gamma   90.00
#
_symmetry.space_group_name_H-M   'P 1'
#
loop_
_entity.id
_entity.type
_entity.pdbx_description
1 polymer ?
#
loop_
_entity_poly.entity_id
_entity_poly.type
_entity_poly.pdbx_seq_one_letter_code
_entity_poly.pdbx_strand_id
1 'polypeptide(L)'
;MLLAAVLNIYVDALEWYYYWKGTLASSVQFLPFGLVLKIQSELTIAHEGHIINFVRKHTSIPVPRVIAATAWYDRRFVLMKRVHGDNLQAVWRHLDTEQRANIVEQLRSFVLQLRALKSPHGQAVCGLNGAATLDSRVSSHPIGPFANEGAFNDRLIDAAEPYSCEEILADVRSRMRDDHRVVFTHADLAPRNILVRGGTIVAVIDWEESGWYPEHWEFVRAMYFPMAHPRDEAWMRAIRDFIPGDYEKDWLVDRELSDRMVGAF
;
A
#
# COMPACT_ATOMS: atom_id res chain seq x y z
N MET A 1 -21.29 -13.16 -11.47
CA MET A 1 -21.00 -14.61 -11.36
C MET A 1 -20.29 -15.14 -12.61
N LEU A 2 -20.84 -15.01 -13.82
CA LEU A 2 -20.20 -15.56 -15.04
C LEU A 2 -18.75 -15.09 -15.27
N LEU A 3 -18.49 -13.77 -15.18
CA LEU A 3 -17.13 -13.24 -15.36
C LEU A 3 -16.13 -13.82 -14.34
N ALA A 4 -16.52 -13.90 -13.07
CA ALA A 4 -15.68 -14.45 -12.01
C ALA A 4 -15.35 -15.93 -12.25
N ALA A 5 -16.34 -16.72 -12.69
CA ALA A 5 -16.13 -18.12 -13.05
C ALA A 5 -15.16 -18.27 -14.25
N VAL A 6 -15.31 -17.44 -15.28
CA VAL A 6 -14.42 -17.44 -16.46
C VAL A 6 -12.99 -17.06 -16.06
N LEU A 7 -12.82 -16.04 -15.22
CA LEU A 7 -11.51 -15.65 -14.70
C LEU A 7 -10.90 -16.78 -13.85
N ASN A 8 -11.69 -17.45 -13.01
CA ASN A 8 -11.21 -18.59 -12.22
C ASN A 8 -10.69 -19.72 -13.11
N ILE A 9 -11.46 -20.14 -14.11
CA ILE A 9 -11.03 -21.19 -15.07
C ILE A 9 -9.75 -20.77 -15.80
N TYR A 10 -9.65 -19.49 -16.20
CA TYR A 10 -8.43 -18.96 -16.81
C TYR A 10 -7.22 -19.09 -15.87
N VAL A 11 -7.37 -18.72 -14.60
CA VAL A 11 -6.28 -18.81 -13.63
C VAL A 11 -5.91 -20.27 -13.33
N ASP A 12 -6.88 -21.17 -13.20
CA ASP A 12 -6.60 -22.60 -12.97
C ASP A 12 -5.82 -23.21 -14.14
N ALA A 13 -6.18 -22.86 -15.38
CA ALA A 13 -5.43 -23.28 -16.56
C ALA A 13 -4.01 -22.69 -16.61
N LEU A 14 -3.86 -21.44 -16.17
CA LEU A 14 -2.58 -20.74 -16.10
C LEU A 14 -1.66 -21.36 -15.04
N GLU A 15 -2.18 -21.62 -13.84
CA GLU A 15 -1.46 -22.31 -12.76
C GLU A 15 -1.03 -23.70 -13.19
N TRP A 16 -1.91 -24.46 -13.85
CA TRP A 16 -1.55 -25.77 -14.40
C TRP A 16 -0.41 -25.69 -15.41
N TYR A 17 -0.43 -24.69 -16.30
CA TYR A 17 0.65 -24.45 -17.26
C TYR A 17 1.98 -24.12 -16.58
N TYR A 18 1.98 -23.22 -15.59
CA TYR A 18 3.20 -22.82 -14.87
C TYR A 18 3.75 -23.93 -13.99
N TYR A 19 2.88 -24.70 -13.33
CA TYR A 19 3.27 -25.91 -12.60
C TYR A 19 4.06 -26.87 -13.48
N TRP A 20 3.56 -27.14 -14.70
CA TRP A 20 4.27 -28.00 -15.66
C TRP A 20 5.61 -27.40 -16.14
N LYS A 21 5.73 -26.07 -16.16
CA LYS A 21 6.97 -25.35 -16.49
C LYS A 21 7.94 -25.25 -15.31
N GLY A 22 7.57 -25.71 -14.11
CA GLY A 22 8.40 -25.60 -12.90
C GLY A 22 8.56 -24.16 -12.42
N THR A 23 7.63 -23.27 -12.74
CA THR A 23 7.63 -21.86 -12.29
C THR A 23 6.31 -21.50 -11.64
N LEU A 24 6.27 -20.38 -10.91
CA LEU A 24 5.06 -19.88 -10.26
C LEU A 24 4.34 -18.86 -11.15
N ALA A 25 3.02 -18.93 -11.16
CA ALA A 25 2.19 -17.93 -11.82
C ALA A 25 2.26 -16.60 -11.05
N SER A 26 2.45 -15.49 -11.76
CA SER A 26 2.35 -14.15 -11.18
C SER A 26 0.92 -13.85 -10.72
N SER A 27 0.74 -13.13 -9.61
CA SER A 27 -0.56 -12.61 -9.19
C SER A 27 -1.09 -11.51 -10.12
N VAL A 28 -0.23 -10.92 -10.94
CA VAL A 28 -0.56 -9.91 -11.96
C VAL A 28 -0.37 -10.49 -13.36
N GLN A 29 -1.45 -10.50 -14.15
CA GLN A 29 -1.50 -11.01 -15.51
C GLN A 29 -1.78 -9.89 -16.52
N PHE A 30 -0.92 -9.80 -17.54
CA PHE A 30 -1.13 -8.89 -18.66
C PHE A 30 -1.94 -9.59 -19.74
N LEU A 31 -3.14 -9.09 -19.98
CA LEU A 31 -4.09 -9.67 -20.92
C LEU A 31 -4.12 -8.86 -22.23
N PRO A 32 -4.61 -9.46 -23.34
CA PRO A 32 -4.86 -8.73 -24.58
C PRO A 32 -5.71 -7.47 -24.39
N PHE A 33 -5.67 -6.58 -25.38
CA PHE A 33 -6.43 -5.31 -25.40
C PHE A 33 -6.04 -4.31 -24.30
N GLY A 34 -4.79 -4.40 -23.81
CA GLY A 34 -4.29 -3.49 -22.79
C GLY A 34 -4.99 -3.67 -21.45
N LEU A 35 -5.26 -4.92 -21.07
CA LEU A 35 -5.91 -5.28 -19.82
C LEU A 35 -4.90 -5.85 -18.82
N VAL A 36 -5.16 -5.63 -17.54
CA VAL A 36 -4.44 -6.24 -16.43
C VAL A 36 -5.45 -6.92 -15.53
N LEU A 37 -5.16 -8.16 -15.17
CA LEU A 37 -5.87 -8.92 -14.16
C LEU A 37 -4.96 -9.08 -12.95
N LYS A 38 -5.37 -8.57 -11.80
CA LYS A 38 -4.73 -8.85 -10.51
C LYS A 38 -5.57 -9.88 -9.76
N ILE A 39 -4.90 -10.86 -9.17
CA ILE A 39 -5.47 -12.01 -8.46
C ILE A 39 -5.01 -11.90 -6.99
N GLN A 40 -5.96 -11.95 -6.07
CA GLN A 40 -5.73 -11.82 -4.62
C GLN A 40 -6.44 -12.97 -3.89
N SER A 41 -5.89 -13.43 -2.76
CA SER A 41 -6.48 -14.48 -1.92
C SER A 41 -7.18 -13.96 -0.65
N GLU A 42 -6.94 -12.70 -0.26
CA GLU A 42 -7.42 -12.18 1.03
C GLU A 42 -8.85 -11.61 0.96
N LEU A 43 -9.79 -12.32 1.59
CA LEU A 43 -11.22 -11.98 1.56
C LEU A 43 -11.69 -11.02 2.67
N THR A 44 -10.89 -10.76 3.70
CA THR A 44 -11.31 -9.92 4.84
C THR A 44 -10.88 -8.46 4.71
N ILE A 45 -9.95 -8.15 3.81
CA ILE A 45 -9.57 -6.78 3.46
C ILE A 45 -10.57 -6.16 2.49
N ALA A 46 -10.51 -4.84 2.31
CA ALA A 46 -11.25 -4.17 1.27
C ALA A 46 -10.77 -4.62 -0.12
N HIS A 47 -11.71 -4.86 -1.04
CA HIS A 47 -11.37 -5.25 -2.40
C HIS A 47 -10.67 -4.08 -3.12
N GLU A 48 -9.45 -4.29 -3.64
CA GLU A 48 -8.63 -3.21 -4.22
C GLU A 48 -9.38 -2.44 -5.34
N GLY A 49 -10.10 -3.15 -6.22
CA GLY A 49 -10.94 -2.50 -7.23
C GLY A 49 -11.99 -1.52 -6.66
N HIS A 50 -12.52 -1.76 -5.44
CA HIS A 50 -13.39 -0.81 -4.76
C HIS A 50 -12.62 0.39 -4.21
N ILE A 51 -11.41 0.16 -3.69
CA ILE A 51 -10.50 1.23 -3.23
C ILE A 51 -10.14 2.16 -4.38
N ILE A 52 -9.71 1.60 -5.52
CA ILE A 52 -9.38 2.38 -6.72
C ILE A 52 -10.57 3.21 -7.19
N ASN A 53 -11.79 2.65 -7.17
CA ASN A 53 -13.00 3.38 -7.53
C ASN A 53 -13.35 4.48 -6.53
N PHE A 54 -13.15 4.23 -5.23
CA PHE A 54 -13.32 5.22 -4.18
C PHE A 54 -12.35 6.40 -4.36
N VAL A 55 -11.06 6.12 -4.58
CA VAL A 55 -10.04 7.15 -4.83
C VAL A 55 -10.38 7.96 -6.08
N ARG A 56 -10.64 7.30 -7.21
CA ARG A 56 -11.03 7.96 -8.47
C ARG A 56 -12.23 8.91 -8.31
N LYS A 57 -13.20 8.53 -7.48
CA LYS A 57 -14.43 9.30 -7.29
C LYS A 57 -14.21 10.56 -6.43
N HIS A 58 -13.27 10.54 -5.50
CA HIS A 58 -13.13 11.59 -4.48
C HIS A 58 -11.83 12.39 -4.57
N THR A 59 -10.91 12.03 -5.47
CA THR A 59 -9.63 12.73 -5.68
C THR A 59 -9.34 12.91 -7.16
N SER A 60 -8.33 13.71 -7.47
CA SER A 60 -7.76 13.85 -8.82
C SER A 60 -6.61 12.87 -9.08
N ILE A 61 -6.36 11.92 -8.17
CA ILE A 61 -5.20 11.02 -8.27
C ILE A 61 -5.41 10.11 -9.49
N PRO A 62 -4.43 10.04 -10.41
CA PRO A 62 -4.54 9.14 -11.54
C PRO A 62 -4.42 7.70 -11.06
N VAL A 63 -5.48 6.90 -11.26
CA VAL A 63 -5.55 5.50 -10.86
C VAL A 63 -6.10 4.61 -11.99
N PRO A 64 -5.68 3.33 -12.12
CA PRO A 64 -6.06 2.45 -13.24
C PRO A 64 -7.57 2.23 -13.35
N ARG A 65 -8.16 2.40 -14.54
CA ARG A 65 -9.61 2.22 -14.73
C ARG A 65 -10.03 0.78 -14.48
N VAL A 66 -10.74 0.56 -13.37
CA VAL A 66 -11.34 -0.74 -13.02
C VAL A 66 -12.49 -1.03 -13.98
N ILE A 67 -12.47 -2.23 -14.55
CA ILE A 67 -13.53 -2.80 -15.39
C ILE A 67 -14.41 -3.70 -14.53
N ALA A 68 -13.80 -4.53 -13.69
CA ALA A 68 -14.49 -5.40 -12.77
C ALA A 68 -13.69 -5.61 -11.47
N ALA A 69 -14.43 -5.70 -10.37
CA ALA A 69 -13.97 -6.12 -9.05
C ALA A 69 -14.91 -7.25 -8.64
N THR A 70 -14.41 -8.49 -8.58
CA THR A 70 -15.26 -9.66 -8.36
C THR A 70 -14.51 -10.77 -7.63
N ALA A 71 -15.23 -11.73 -7.07
CA ALA A 71 -14.66 -12.84 -6.33
C ALA A 71 -15.29 -14.17 -6.75
N TRP A 72 -14.51 -15.24 -6.62
CA TRP A 72 -14.94 -16.62 -6.81
C TRP A 72 -14.23 -17.50 -5.77
N TYR A 73 -15.00 -18.10 -4.87
CA TYR A 73 -14.48 -18.78 -3.68
C TYR A 73 -13.48 -17.90 -2.90
N ASP A 74 -12.24 -18.37 -2.76
CA ASP A 74 -11.11 -17.74 -2.07
C ASP A 74 -10.34 -16.75 -2.94
N ARG A 75 -10.68 -16.61 -4.22
CA ARG A 75 -9.98 -15.69 -5.15
C ARG A 75 -10.77 -14.42 -5.39
N ARG A 76 -10.06 -13.30 -5.39
CA ARG A 76 -10.53 -11.99 -5.82
C ARG A 76 -9.80 -11.57 -7.08
N PHE A 77 -10.55 -10.91 -7.95
CA PHE A 77 -10.10 -10.48 -9.26
C PHE A 77 -10.36 -8.99 -9.43
N VAL A 78 -9.29 -8.26 -9.75
CA VAL A 78 -9.37 -6.88 -10.23
C VAL A 78 -8.99 -6.89 -11.71
N LEU A 79 -9.98 -6.72 -12.57
CA LEU A 79 -9.75 -6.51 -14.00
C LEU A 79 -9.75 -5.01 -14.27
N MET A 80 -8.67 -4.48 -14.84
CA MET A 80 -8.49 -3.06 -15.09
C MET A 80 -7.78 -2.77 -16.40
N LYS A 81 -7.89 -1.54 -16.90
CA LYS A 81 -7.10 -1.07 -18.03
C LYS A 81 -5.65 -0.86 -17.60
N ARG A 82 -4.71 -1.38 -18.39
CA ARG A 82 -3.29 -1.10 -18.26
C ARG A 82 -3.05 0.39 -18.44
N VAL A 83 -2.27 0.97 -17.53
CA VAL A 83 -1.71 2.32 -17.72
C VAL A 83 -0.29 2.16 -18.25
N HIS A 84 0.03 2.90 -19.31
CA HIS A 84 1.37 2.94 -19.89
C HIS A 84 2.15 4.11 -19.31
N GLY A 85 3.30 3.81 -18.70
CA GLY A 85 4.25 4.77 -18.16
C GLY A 85 5.49 4.02 -17.69
N ASP A 86 6.56 4.77 -17.42
CA ASP A 86 7.78 4.23 -16.85
C ASP A 86 7.60 4.05 -15.34
N ASN A 87 8.07 2.94 -14.80
CA ASN A 87 8.03 2.72 -13.35
C ASN A 87 9.00 3.70 -12.67
N LEU A 88 8.52 4.48 -11.69
CA LEU A 88 9.32 5.51 -11.05
C LEU A 88 10.57 4.92 -10.40
N GLN A 89 10.51 3.71 -9.84
CA GLN A 89 11.69 3.04 -9.30
C GLN A 89 12.79 2.85 -10.35
N ALA A 90 12.43 2.54 -11.59
CA ALA A 90 13.40 2.32 -12.66
C ALA A 90 14.02 3.64 -13.18
N VAL A 91 13.24 4.72 -13.19
CA VAL A 91 13.66 5.98 -13.81
C VAL A 91 14.08 7.07 -12.84
N TRP A 92 13.76 6.98 -11.54
CA TRP A 92 14.00 8.03 -10.54
C TRP A 92 15.42 8.62 -10.58
N ARG A 93 16.44 7.75 -10.64
CA ARG A 93 17.86 8.15 -10.68
C ARG A 93 18.27 8.85 -11.99
N HIS A 94 17.50 8.67 -13.06
CA HIS A 94 17.74 9.22 -14.38
C HIS A 94 16.94 10.51 -14.66
N LEU A 95 15.94 10.81 -13.84
CA LEU A 95 15.17 12.06 -13.95
C LEU A 95 16.02 13.27 -13.58
N ASP A 96 15.80 14.39 -14.27
CA ASP A 96 16.41 15.66 -13.93
C ASP A 96 15.76 16.30 -12.68
N THR A 97 16.35 17.39 -12.21
CA THR A 97 15.90 18.10 -11.00
C THR A 97 14.48 18.64 -11.14
N GLU A 98 14.09 19.16 -12.31
CA GLU A 98 12.77 19.74 -12.54
C GLU A 98 11.70 18.65 -12.57
N GLN A 99 11.98 17.53 -13.25
CA GLN A 99 11.11 16.36 -13.28
C GLN A 99 10.88 15.78 -11.89
N ARG A 100 11.94 15.64 -11.07
CA ARG A 100 11.81 15.18 -9.69
C ARG A 100 10.99 16.15 -8.85
N ALA A 101 11.25 17.46 -8.95
CA ALA A 101 10.49 18.46 -8.22
C ALA A 101 9.00 18.42 -8.56
N ASN A 102 8.65 18.30 -9.84
CA ASN A 102 7.27 18.20 -10.29
C ASN A 102 6.58 16.91 -9.79
N ILE A 103 7.31 15.78 -9.73
CA ILE A 103 6.79 14.52 -9.15
C ILE A 103 6.53 14.69 -7.65
N VAL A 104 7.45 15.28 -6.91
CA VAL A 104 7.30 15.56 -5.47
C VAL A 104 6.09 16.45 -5.21
N GLU A 105 5.89 17.50 -6.00
CA GLU A 105 4.73 18.38 -5.88
C GLU A 105 3.40 17.64 -6.13
N GLN A 106 3.34 16.79 -7.17
CA GLN A 106 2.16 15.96 -7.44
C GLN A 106 1.88 14.98 -6.29
N LEU A 107 2.90 14.27 -5.79
CA LEU A 107 2.76 13.37 -4.64
C LEU A 107 2.25 14.13 -3.40
N ARG A 108 2.76 15.34 -3.16
CA ARG A 108 2.31 16.17 -2.04
C ARG A 108 0.83 16.52 -2.16
N SER A 109 0.40 16.91 -3.36
CA SER A 109 -1.01 17.15 -3.66
C SER A 109 -1.84 15.89 -3.42
N PHE A 110 -1.37 14.72 -3.86
CA PHE A 110 -2.09 13.46 -3.68
C PHE A 110 -2.25 13.07 -2.21
N VAL A 111 -1.19 13.17 -1.40
CA VAL A 111 -1.24 12.89 0.05
C VAL A 111 -2.22 13.85 0.74
N LEU A 112 -2.19 15.14 0.40
CA LEU A 112 -3.14 16.11 0.95
C LEU A 112 -4.59 15.79 0.58
N GLN A 113 -4.85 15.34 -0.65
CA GLN A 113 -6.18 14.94 -1.09
C GLN A 113 -6.68 13.69 -0.35
N LEU A 114 -5.84 12.66 -0.17
CA LEU A 114 -6.19 11.46 0.61
C LEU A 114 -6.50 11.83 2.07
N ARG A 115 -5.68 12.71 2.67
CA ARG A 115 -5.88 13.18 4.05
C ARG A 115 -7.14 14.05 4.23
N ALA A 116 -7.65 14.64 3.17
CA ALA A 116 -8.89 15.41 3.21
C ALA A 116 -10.16 14.53 3.22
N LEU A 117 -10.04 13.24 2.87
CA LEU A 117 -11.15 12.30 2.92
C LEU A 117 -11.54 12.05 4.38
N LYS A 118 -12.84 12.08 4.67
CA LYS A 118 -13.37 11.88 6.02
C LYS A 118 -13.77 10.43 6.23
N SER A 119 -13.23 9.80 7.27
CA SER A 119 -13.64 8.46 7.66
C SER A 119 -15.08 8.47 8.19
N PRO A 120 -15.98 7.61 7.67
CA PRO A 120 -17.28 7.40 8.28
C PRO A 120 -17.21 6.53 9.55
N HIS A 121 -16.01 6.06 9.92
CA HIS A 121 -15.78 5.14 11.05
C HIS A 121 -15.15 5.82 12.27
N GLY A 122 -15.21 7.16 12.35
CA GLY A 122 -14.64 7.92 13.46
C GLY A 122 -13.12 7.77 13.53
N GLN A 123 -12.61 7.32 14.68
CA GLN A 123 -11.18 7.14 14.94
C GLN A 123 -10.68 5.71 14.62
N ALA A 124 -11.52 4.85 14.04
CA ALA A 124 -11.13 3.46 13.79
C ALA A 124 -10.02 3.35 12.73
N VAL A 125 -8.98 2.57 13.03
CA VAL A 125 -7.94 2.18 12.06
C VAL A 125 -8.44 0.94 11.31
N CYS A 126 -8.75 1.09 10.02
CA CYS A 126 -9.44 0.07 9.26
C CYS A 126 -9.26 0.24 7.75
N GLY A 127 -9.47 -0.81 6.96
CA GLY A 127 -9.59 -0.71 5.52
C GLY A 127 -10.85 0.06 5.09
N LEU A 128 -11.01 0.27 3.79
CA LEU A 128 -12.23 0.89 3.24
C LEU A 128 -13.48 0.11 3.69
N ASN A 129 -14.55 0.84 4.04
CA ASN A 129 -15.81 0.30 4.59
C ASN A 129 -15.67 -0.48 5.91
N GLY A 130 -14.63 -0.19 6.71
CA GLY A 130 -14.42 -0.81 8.01
C GLY A 130 -13.85 -2.23 7.93
N ALA A 131 -13.28 -2.60 6.78
CA ALA A 131 -12.62 -3.89 6.58
C ALA A 131 -11.34 -4.00 7.44
N ALA A 132 -10.79 -5.21 7.54
CA ALA A 132 -9.45 -5.40 8.07
C ALA A 132 -8.41 -4.65 7.21
N THR A 133 -7.30 -4.24 7.83
CA THR A 133 -6.14 -3.68 7.16
C THR A 133 -5.15 -4.78 6.76
N LEU A 134 -4.20 -4.44 5.90
CA LEU A 134 -3.05 -5.28 5.59
C LEU A 134 -1.79 -4.47 5.85
N ASP A 135 -0.89 -5.00 6.66
CA ASP A 135 0.47 -4.48 6.78
C ASP A 135 1.45 -5.64 6.68
N SER A 136 2.10 -5.72 5.51
CA SER A 136 3.07 -6.76 5.17
C SER A 136 4.31 -6.84 6.07
N ARG A 137 4.57 -5.83 6.92
CA ARG A 137 5.66 -5.85 7.92
C ARG A 137 5.24 -6.53 9.22
N VAL A 138 3.95 -6.62 9.47
CA VAL A 138 3.34 -7.04 10.74
C VAL A 138 2.75 -8.43 10.62
N SER A 139 2.15 -8.75 9.47
CA SER A 139 1.54 -10.06 9.24
C SER A 139 1.35 -10.35 7.76
N SER A 140 1.47 -11.63 7.39
CA SER A 140 1.03 -12.14 6.09
C SER A 140 -0.50 -12.25 5.97
N HIS A 141 -1.24 -11.99 7.07
CA HIS A 141 -2.70 -12.05 7.11
C HIS A 141 -3.30 -10.68 7.49
N PRO A 142 -4.57 -10.42 7.12
CA PRO A 142 -5.25 -9.19 7.50
C PRO A 142 -5.35 -9.00 9.02
N ILE A 143 -5.24 -7.75 9.47
CA ILE A 143 -5.27 -7.36 10.88
C ILE A 143 -6.38 -6.33 11.14
N GLY A 144 -6.90 -6.28 12.37
CA GLY A 144 -7.99 -5.36 12.73
C GLY A 144 -9.34 -5.76 12.11
N PRO A 145 -10.29 -4.82 11.97
CA PRO A 145 -10.17 -3.38 12.24
C PRO A 145 -9.91 -3.07 13.72
N PHE A 146 -9.35 -1.90 14.00
CA PHE A 146 -9.04 -1.43 15.35
C PHE A 146 -9.92 -0.24 15.74
N ALA A 147 -10.28 -0.16 17.01
CA ALA A 147 -11.15 0.91 17.51
C ALA A 147 -10.51 2.30 17.44
N ASN A 148 -9.18 2.38 17.57
CA ASN A 148 -8.39 3.61 17.54
C ASN A 148 -6.90 3.29 17.28
N GLU A 149 -6.06 4.34 17.23
CA GLU A 149 -4.61 4.23 17.07
C GLU A 149 -3.94 3.43 18.19
N GLY A 150 -4.35 3.60 19.45
CA GLY A 150 -3.78 2.84 20.57
C GLY A 150 -3.94 1.33 20.40
N ALA A 151 -5.13 0.86 20.02
CA ALA A 151 -5.37 -0.55 19.74
C ALA A 151 -4.60 -1.07 18.52
N PHE A 152 -4.32 -0.20 17.55
CA PHE A 152 -3.45 -0.52 16.42
C PHE A 152 -1.99 -0.66 16.86
N ASN A 153 -1.49 0.28 17.66
CA ASN A 153 -0.14 0.25 18.23
C ASN A 153 0.08 -0.99 19.10
N ASP A 154 -0.90 -1.35 19.94
CA ASP A 154 -0.85 -2.58 20.75
C ASP A 154 -0.67 -3.82 19.86
N ARG A 155 -1.36 -3.89 18.72
CA ARG A 155 -1.21 -5.00 17.78
C ARG A 155 0.19 -5.04 17.13
N LEU A 156 0.81 -3.89 16.87
CA LEU A 156 2.19 -3.84 16.36
C LEU A 156 3.14 -4.46 17.39
N ILE A 157 2.95 -4.14 18.67
CA ILE A 157 3.73 -4.72 19.78
C ILE A 157 3.53 -6.23 19.87
N ASP A 158 2.28 -6.71 19.82
CA ASP A 158 1.98 -8.15 19.83
C ASP A 158 2.66 -8.89 18.67
N ALA A 159 2.73 -8.28 17.49
CA ALA A 159 3.40 -8.89 16.33
C ALA A 159 4.92 -8.98 16.50
N ALA A 160 5.51 -8.09 17.30
CA ALA A 160 6.93 -8.07 17.59
C ALA A 160 7.32 -8.95 18.80
N GLU A 161 6.36 -9.43 19.59
CA GLU A 161 6.57 -10.28 20.76
C GLU A 161 7.52 -11.47 20.49
N PRO A 162 7.40 -12.22 19.36
CA PRO A 162 8.29 -13.35 19.08
C PRO A 162 9.75 -12.95 18.78
N TYR A 163 10.01 -11.66 18.53
CA TYR A 163 11.29 -11.14 18.02
C TYR A 163 11.97 -10.17 19.00
N SER A 164 11.39 -9.95 20.18
CA SER A 164 11.94 -9.04 21.20
C SER A 164 11.59 -9.49 22.62
N CYS A 165 12.00 -8.73 23.63
CA CYS A 165 11.64 -8.99 25.03
C CYS A 165 10.68 -7.93 25.56
N GLU A 166 9.92 -8.30 26.60
CA GLU A 166 8.87 -7.48 27.21
C GLU A 166 9.36 -6.08 27.61
N GLU A 167 10.56 -5.96 28.18
CA GLU A 167 11.14 -4.67 28.59
C GLU A 167 11.31 -3.70 27.41
N ILE A 168 11.87 -4.19 26.29
CA ILE A 168 12.06 -3.39 25.07
C ILE A 168 10.72 -3.03 24.46
N LEU A 169 9.78 -3.98 24.40
CA LEU A 169 8.46 -3.76 23.82
C LEU A 169 7.65 -2.74 24.64
N ALA A 170 7.71 -2.82 25.97
CA ALA A 170 7.09 -1.85 26.87
C ALA A 170 7.70 -0.45 26.70
N ASP A 171 9.02 -0.35 26.59
CA ASP A 171 9.70 0.92 26.34
C ASP A 171 9.30 1.53 24.98
N VAL A 172 9.33 0.75 23.91
CA VAL A 172 8.87 1.19 22.57
C VAL A 172 7.42 1.65 22.62
N ARG A 173 6.52 0.86 23.21
CA ARG A 173 5.09 1.21 23.32
C ARG A 173 4.86 2.49 24.09
N SER A 174 5.65 2.75 25.15
CA SER A 174 5.56 3.97 25.95
C SER A 174 5.95 5.24 25.19
N ARG A 175 6.73 5.10 24.11
CA ARG A 175 7.15 6.19 23.22
C ARG A 175 6.24 6.37 22.01
N MET A 176 5.37 5.40 21.72
CA MET A 176 4.36 5.50 20.67
C MET A 176 3.26 6.48 21.07
N ARG A 177 2.80 7.28 20.11
CA ARG A 177 1.68 8.21 20.27
C ARG A 177 0.37 7.56 19.84
N ASP A 178 -0.71 7.96 20.49
CA ASP A 178 -2.08 7.46 20.23
C ASP A 178 -3.06 8.60 19.89
N ASP A 179 -2.56 9.79 19.58
CA ASP A 179 -3.31 11.05 19.41
C ASP A 179 -3.27 11.61 17.98
N HIS A 180 -2.83 10.83 17.00
CA HIS A 180 -2.85 11.24 15.61
C HIS A 180 -4.28 11.23 15.06
N ARG A 181 -4.49 12.08 14.04
CA ARG A 181 -5.74 12.03 13.27
C ARG A 181 -5.74 10.79 12.40
N VAL A 182 -6.87 10.11 12.35
CA VAL A 182 -7.10 9.03 11.39
C VAL A 182 -7.55 9.60 10.04
N VAL A 183 -6.82 9.24 8.99
CA VAL A 183 -6.95 9.77 7.62
C VAL A 183 -6.84 8.63 6.61
N PHE A 184 -7.29 8.86 5.37
CA PHE A 184 -7.07 7.85 4.32
C PHE A 184 -5.60 7.88 3.87
N THR A 185 -4.97 6.72 3.77
CA THR A 185 -3.58 6.56 3.32
C THR A 185 -3.52 5.51 2.22
N HIS A 186 -2.50 5.62 1.36
CA HIS A 186 -2.14 4.55 0.44
C HIS A 186 -1.51 3.38 1.20
N ALA A 187 -0.72 3.70 2.24
CA ALA A 187 0.03 2.76 3.08
C ALA A 187 1.14 1.97 2.35
N ASP A 188 1.38 2.24 1.07
CA ASP A 188 2.48 1.66 0.30
C ASP A 188 2.91 2.59 -0.85
N LEU A 189 3.00 3.89 -0.57
CA LEU A 189 3.35 4.91 -1.55
C LEU A 189 4.85 4.91 -1.86
N ALA A 190 5.30 3.86 -2.55
CA ALA A 190 6.68 3.65 -2.96
C ALA A 190 6.89 3.86 -4.47
N PRO A 191 8.13 4.11 -4.95
CA PRO A 191 8.40 4.32 -6.38
C PRO A 191 7.94 3.17 -7.29
N ARG A 192 7.93 1.93 -6.78
CA ARG A 192 7.46 0.76 -7.52
C ARG A 192 5.97 0.83 -7.90
N ASN A 193 5.21 1.61 -7.13
CA ASN A 193 3.76 1.79 -7.25
C ASN A 193 3.39 3.08 -7.99
N ILE A 194 4.36 3.76 -8.61
CA ILE A 194 4.15 5.01 -9.33
C ILE A 194 4.61 4.85 -10.78
N LEU A 195 3.71 5.15 -11.72
CA LEU A 195 4.00 5.21 -13.14
C LEU A 195 4.09 6.66 -13.59
N VAL A 196 5.13 7.00 -14.35
CA VAL A 196 5.40 8.36 -14.82
C VAL A 196 5.58 8.43 -16.34
N ARG A 197 5.48 9.64 -16.88
CA ARG A 197 5.98 10.02 -18.21
C ARG A 197 6.79 11.30 -18.04
N GLY A 198 8.11 11.18 -18.06
CA GLY A 198 9.00 12.26 -17.61
C GLY A 198 8.67 12.66 -16.17
N GLY A 199 8.46 13.95 -15.92
CA GLY A 199 8.09 14.49 -14.61
C GLY A 199 6.62 14.36 -14.22
N THR A 200 5.75 13.72 -15.03
CA THR A 200 4.30 13.67 -14.76
C THR A 200 3.87 12.28 -14.28
N ILE A 201 3.14 12.19 -13.17
CA ILE A 201 2.57 10.94 -12.68
C ILE A 201 1.33 10.60 -13.51
N VAL A 202 1.32 9.41 -14.12
CA VAL A 202 0.22 8.93 -14.96
C VAL A 202 -0.60 7.82 -14.30
N ALA A 203 -0.08 7.17 -13.26
CA ALA A 203 -0.86 6.34 -12.34
C ALA A 203 -0.14 6.11 -11.02
N VAL A 204 -0.92 6.04 -9.95
CA VAL A 204 -0.58 5.39 -8.68
C VAL A 204 -1.32 4.05 -8.65
N ILE A 205 -0.60 2.97 -8.37
CA ILE A 205 -1.11 1.58 -8.42
C ILE A 205 -0.88 0.88 -7.08
N ASP A 206 -1.41 -0.34 -6.94
CA ASP A 206 -1.21 -1.20 -5.77
C ASP A 206 -1.85 -0.67 -4.48
N TRP A 207 -3.17 -0.51 -4.53
CA TRP A 207 -3.96 0.12 -3.46
C TRP A 207 -4.48 -0.87 -2.41
N GLU A 208 -3.90 -2.07 -2.32
CA GLU A 208 -4.46 -3.16 -1.51
C GLU A 208 -4.29 -2.97 0.00
N GLU A 209 -3.24 -2.28 0.43
CA GLU A 209 -3.01 -1.95 1.84
C GLU A 209 -3.72 -0.65 2.29
N SER A 210 -4.33 0.08 1.35
CA SER A 210 -4.90 1.39 1.61
C SER A 210 -6.10 1.34 2.55
N GLY A 211 -6.21 2.36 3.39
CA GLY A 211 -7.24 2.41 4.43
C GLY A 211 -7.19 3.68 5.25
N TRP A 212 -7.93 3.66 6.34
CA TRP A 212 -7.95 4.68 7.39
C TRP A 212 -6.89 4.34 8.42
N TYR A 213 -5.83 5.15 8.49
CA TYR A 213 -4.70 4.97 9.39
C TYR A 213 -4.35 6.29 10.10
N PRO A 214 -3.59 6.24 11.21
CA PRO A 214 -2.96 7.42 11.77
C PRO A 214 -2.17 8.19 10.70
N GLU A 215 -2.25 9.52 10.69
CA GLU A 215 -1.66 10.33 9.62
C GLU A 215 -0.14 10.16 9.45
N HIS A 216 0.58 9.78 10.50
CA HIS A 216 2.01 9.49 10.47
C HIS A 216 2.33 8.20 9.69
N TRP A 217 1.35 7.30 9.53
CA TRP A 217 1.56 5.95 8.98
C TRP A 217 2.03 5.96 7.53
N GLU A 218 1.56 6.92 6.71
CA GLU A 218 2.06 7.08 5.33
C GLU A 218 3.57 7.36 5.31
N PHE A 219 4.07 8.17 6.26
CA PHE A 219 5.50 8.47 6.38
C PHE A 219 6.30 7.24 6.81
N VAL A 220 5.84 6.55 7.84
CA VAL A 220 6.47 5.32 8.34
C VAL A 220 6.59 4.28 7.23
N ARG A 221 5.49 4.01 6.52
CA ARG A 221 5.44 3.04 5.42
C ARG A 221 6.32 3.46 4.24
N ALA A 222 6.29 4.73 3.84
CA ALA A 222 7.14 5.23 2.76
C ALA A 222 8.63 5.13 3.09
N MET A 223 9.02 5.36 4.35
CA MET A 223 10.41 5.27 4.81
C MET A 223 10.90 3.82 4.99
N TYR A 224 9.99 2.87 5.20
CA TYR A 224 10.33 1.44 5.31
C TYR A 224 10.81 0.83 3.99
N PHE A 225 10.35 1.34 2.85
CA PHE A 225 10.73 0.83 1.51
C PHE A 225 11.70 1.76 0.76
N PRO A 226 12.97 1.95 1.19
CA PRO A 226 13.95 2.59 0.34
C PRO A 226 14.25 1.68 -0.86
N MET A 227 14.34 2.29 -2.05
CA MET A 227 14.79 1.59 -3.26
C MET A 227 16.08 0.81 -2.99
N ALA A 228 16.20 -0.36 -3.62
CA ALA A 228 17.29 -1.33 -3.45
C ALA A 228 18.68 -0.69 -3.26
N HIS A 229 19.47 -1.36 -2.40
CA HIS A 229 20.74 -0.88 -1.87
C HIS A 229 21.72 -0.40 -2.99
N PRO A 230 22.43 0.73 -2.79
CA PRO A 230 22.36 1.62 -1.62
C PRO A 230 21.07 2.43 -1.54
N ARG A 231 20.67 2.76 -0.29
CA ARG A 231 19.48 3.58 0.00
C ARG A 231 19.52 4.85 -0.85
N ASP A 232 18.41 5.15 -1.51
CA ASP A 232 18.29 6.33 -2.35
C ASP A 232 17.99 7.56 -1.50
N GLU A 233 19.04 8.27 -1.07
CA GLU A 233 18.95 9.50 -0.27
C GLU A 233 18.15 10.62 -0.96
N ALA A 234 18.04 10.61 -2.29
CA ALA A 234 17.20 11.57 -3.00
C ALA A 234 15.71 11.23 -2.81
N TRP A 235 15.34 9.95 -2.86
CA TRP A 235 13.97 9.54 -2.55
C TRP A 235 13.60 9.76 -1.08
N MET A 236 14.50 9.47 -0.15
CA MET A 236 14.24 9.71 1.29
C MET A 236 14.03 11.20 1.60
N ARG A 237 14.71 12.10 0.88
CA ARG A 237 14.42 13.55 0.96
C ARG A 237 13.07 13.88 0.34
N ALA A 238 12.77 13.32 -0.83
CA ALA A 238 11.47 13.49 -1.47
C ALA A 238 10.29 13.12 -0.54
N ILE A 239 10.38 12.01 0.20
CA ILE A 239 9.35 11.61 1.19
C ILE A 239 9.05 12.74 2.18
N ARG A 240 10.09 13.37 2.74
CA ARG A 240 9.96 14.48 3.68
C ARG A 240 9.34 15.72 3.03
N ASP A 241 9.60 15.92 1.74
CA ASP A 241 9.04 17.04 1.00
C ASP A 241 7.57 16.82 0.63
N PHE A 242 7.17 15.59 0.28
CA PHE A 242 5.81 15.30 -0.19
C PHE A 242 4.83 14.84 0.90
N ILE A 243 5.29 14.31 2.03
CA ILE A 243 4.41 13.96 3.15
C ILE A 243 4.42 15.11 4.16
N PRO A 244 3.33 15.90 4.29
CA PRO A 244 3.32 17.05 5.18
C PRO A 244 3.24 16.60 6.66
N GLY A 245 4.11 17.15 7.50
CA GLY A 245 4.16 16.87 8.94
C GLY A 245 5.56 16.47 9.37
N ASP A 246 5.81 16.52 10.68
CA ASP A 246 7.06 16.03 11.28
C ASP A 246 6.76 14.70 11.99
N TYR A 247 7.14 13.60 11.35
CA TYR A 247 6.93 12.23 11.84
C TYR A 247 8.25 11.47 11.99
N GLU A 248 9.38 12.18 12.06
CA GLU A 248 10.70 11.56 12.19
C GLU A 248 10.81 10.76 13.50
N LYS A 249 10.24 11.28 14.59
CA LYS A 249 10.22 10.57 15.87
C LYS A 249 9.35 9.32 15.80
N ASP A 250 8.15 9.41 15.21
CA ASP A 250 7.25 8.27 15.05
C ASP A 250 7.90 7.17 14.20
N TRP A 251 8.56 7.56 13.09
CA TRP A 251 9.33 6.63 12.26
C TRP A 251 10.52 6.02 13.00
N LEU A 252 11.27 6.77 13.80
CA LEU A 252 12.40 6.21 14.55
C LEU A 252 11.94 5.19 15.60
N VAL A 253 10.80 5.44 16.26
CA VAL A 253 10.19 4.51 17.21
C VAL A 253 9.69 3.25 16.50
N ASP A 254 8.91 3.39 15.41
CA ASP A 254 8.45 2.24 14.62
C ASP A 254 9.62 1.45 14.01
N ARG A 255 10.67 2.14 13.54
CA ARG A 255 11.84 1.50 12.97
C ARG A 255 12.53 0.58 13.98
N GLU A 256 12.61 1.00 15.24
CA GLU A 256 13.16 0.16 16.30
C GLU A 256 12.40 -1.18 16.41
N LEU A 257 11.08 -1.16 16.27
CA LEU A 257 10.28 -2.37 16.23
C LEU A 257 10.56 -3.18 14.96
N SER A 258 10.44 -2.53 13.80
CA SER A 258 10.49 -3.20 12.49
C SER A 258 11.87 -3.79 12.14
N ASP A 259 12.97 -3.17 12.61
CA ASP A 259 14.34 -3.67 12.42
C ASP A 259 14.56 -5.03 13.11
N ARG A 260 13.74 -5.37 14.13
CA ARG A 260 13.78 -6.67 14.82
C ARG A 260 12.95 -7.74 14.12
N MET A 261 12.02 -7.33 13.25
CA MET A 261 11.08 -8.19 12.54
C MET A 261 11.52 -8.46 11.08
N VAL A 262 12.75 -8.11 10.70
CA VAL A 262 13.25 -8.30 9.33
C VAL A 262 13.27 -9.78 8.96
N GLY A 263 12.53 -10.15 7.91
CA GLY A 263 12.38 -11.54 7.45
C GLY A 263 11.35 -12.37 8.22
N ALA A 264 10.55 -11.74 9.08
CA ALA A 264 9.50 -12.41 9.84
C ALA A 264 8.29 -12.87 8.99
N PHE A 265 8.00 -12.17 7.89
CA PHE A 265 6.80 -12.33 7.07
C PHE A 265 7.10 -12.27 5.58
#